data_AF-A0AAP8KBS0-F1
#
_entry.id   AF-A0AAP8KBS0-F1
#
_cell.length_a   1.000
_cell.length_b   1.000
_cell.length_c   1.000
_cell.angle_alpha   90.00
_cell.angle_beta   90.00
_cell.angle_gamma   90.00
#
_symmetry.space_group_name_H-M   'P 1'
#
loop_
_entity.id
_entity.type
_entity.pdbx_description
1 polymer ?
#
loop_
_entity_poly.entity_id
_entity_poly.type
_entity_poly.pdbx_seq_one_letter_code
_entity_poly.pdbx_strand_id
1 'polypeptide(L)'
;YQLLLFHFQEKNTDHFMALIDDNLPFVNPVFTTVFKTFKKYKSYIANALELPYSNAKLEATNKLIKDIKRQAFGFRNFKNFKTKILIALNIKIERTNLILSRC
;
A
#
# COMPACT_ATOMS: atom_id res chain seq x y z
N TYR A 1 -14.31 -7.41 13.80
CA TYR A 1 -13.87 -7.31 12.39
C TYR A 1 -14.84 -6.47 11.54
N GLN A 2 -16.13 -6.83 11.45
CA GLN A 2 -17.11 -6.10 10.61
C GLN A 2 -17.21 -4.59 10.94
N LEU A 3 -17.28 -4.22 12.22
CA LEU A 3 -17.31 -2.81 12.64
C LEU A 3 -16.03 -2.03 12.29
N LEU A 4 -14.87 -2.68 12.40
CA LEU A 4 -13.58 -2.07 12.03
C LEU A 4 -13.53 -1.76 10.53
N LEU A 5 -14.01 -2.70 9.70
CA LEU A 5 -14.11 -2.51 8.26
C LEU A 5 -15.10 -1.40 7.90
N PHE A 6 -16.25 -1.36 8.56
CA PHE A 6 -17.27 -0.33 8.37
C PHE A 6 -16.70 1.08 8.60
N HIS A 7 -16.07 1.34 9.75
CA HIS A 7 -15.49 2.66 10.04
C HIS A 7 -14.33 3.03 9.10
N PHE A 8 -13.59 2.03 8.61
CA PHE A 8 -12.56 2.26 7.59
C PHE A 8 -13.17 2.69 6.24
N GLN A 9 -14.26 2.05 5.80
CA GLN A 9 -14.96 2.39 4.57
C GLN A 9 -15.62 3.77 4.63
N GLU A 10 -16.23 4.10 5.78
CA GLU A 10 -16.84 5.40 6.06
C GLU A 10 -15.80 6.51 6.34
N LYS A 11 -14.49 6.19 6.27
CA LYS A 11 -13.39 7.13 6.52
C LYS A 11 -13.46 7.82 7.90
N ASN A 12 -14.08 7.16 8.87
CA ASN A 12 -14.25 7.68 10.21
C ASN A 12 -13.07 7.24 11.10
N THR A 13 -11.98 8.00 11.00
CA THR A 13 -10.72 7.70 11.69
C THR A 13 -10.87 7.63 13.21
N ASP A 14 -11.67 8.52 13.81
CA ASP A 14 -11.81 8.57 15.27
C ASP A 14 -12.53 7.34 15.81
N HIS A 15 -13.63 6.93 15.18
CA HIS A 15 -14.34 5.71 15.58
C HIS A 15 -13.51 4.45 15.30
N PHE A 16 -12.77 4.43 14.19
CA PHE A 16 -11.85 3.34 13.90
C PHE A 16 -10.80 3.18 15.01
N MET A 17 -10.18 4.27 15.46
CA MET A 17 -9.13 4.25 16.48
C MET A 17 -9.68 3.94 17.88
N ALA A 18 -10.83 4.51 18.24
CA ALA A 18 -11.51 4.19 19.51
C ALA A 18 -11.77 2.68 19.62
N LEU A 19 -12.26 2.07 18.53
CA LEU A 19 -12.55 0.63 18.48
C LEU A 19 -11.28 -0.22 18.63
N ILE A 20 -10.13 0.24 18.13
CA ILE A 20 -8.84 -0.42 18.35
C ILE A 20 -8.40 -0.32 19.81
N ASP A 21 -8.53 0.85 20.44
CA ASP A 21 -8.14 1.05 21.85
C ASP A 21 -9.04 0.24 22.81
N ASP A 22 -10.35 0.25 22.59
CA ASP A 22 -11.33 -0.45 23.43
C ASP A 22 -11.15 -1.98 23.40
N ASN A 23 -10.74 -2.50 22.25
CA ASN A 23 -10.57 -3.95 22.05
C ASN A 23 -9.13 -4.43 22.32
N LEU A 24 -8.15 -3.53 22.47
CA LEU A 24 -6.75 -3.88 22.75
C LEU A 24 -6.55 -4.83 23.96
N PRO A 25 -7.24 -4.67 25.11
CA PRO A 25 -7.05 -5.58 26.25
C PRO A 25 -7.69 -6.96 26.05
N PHE A 26 -8.65 -7.09 25.13
CA PHE A 26 -9.40 -8.34 24.89
C PHE A 26 -8.98 -9.06 23.61
N VAL A 27 -8.14 -8.42 22.79
CA VAL A 27 -7.71 -8.98 21.51
C VAL A 27 -6.81 -10.19 21.73
N ASN A 28 -6.95 -11.21 20.87
CA ASN A 28 -6.07 -12.36 20.87
C ASN A 28 -4.59 -11.90 20.81
N PRO A 29 -3.68 -12.50 21.60
CA PRO A 29 -2.25 -12.15 21.63
C PRO A 29 -1.58 -12.03 20.25
N VAL A 30 -2.00 -12.85 19.29
CA VAL A 30 -1.50 -12.83 17.90
C VAL A 30 -1.77 -11.48 17.22
N PHE A 31 -2.90 -10.84 17.53
CA PHE A 31 -3.31 -9.57 16.96
C PHE A 31 -2.94 -8.35 17.81
N THR A 32 -2.45 -8.54 19.04
CA THR A 32 -1.99 -7.43 19.89
C THR A 32 -0.93 -6.58 19.19
N THR A 33 0.01 -7.21 18.48
CA THR A 33 1.04 -6.51 17.71
C THR A 33 0.45 -5.69 16.56
N VAL A 34 -0.60 -6.18 15.92
CA VAL A 34 -1.30 -5.46 14.84
C VAL A 34 -1.94 -4.19 15.40
N PHE A 35 -2.64 -4.30 16.53
CA PHE A 35 -3.34 -3.16 17.14
C PHE A 35 -2.34 -2.12 17.69
N LYS A 36 -1.22 -2.57 18.27
CA LYS A 36 -0.11 -1.69 18.67
C LYS A 36 0.47 -0.94 17.46
N THR A 37 0.61 -1.62 16.33
CA THR A 37 1.05 -1.01 15.06
C THR A 37 0.07 0.06 14.60
N PHE A 38 -1.24 -0.23 14.58
CA PHE A 38 -2.25 0.76 14.20
C PHE A 38 -2.21 2.01 15.07
N LYS A 39 -2.07 1.85 16.39
CA LYS A 39 -1.90 2.97 17.32
C LYS A 39 -0.65 3.79 17.03
N LYS A 40 0.49 3.12 16.78
CA LYS A 40 1.76 3.79 16.44
C LYS A 40 1.68 4.61 15.14
N TYR A 41 0.95 4.11 14.14
CA TYR A 41 0.84 4.74 12.82
C TYR A 41 -0.49 5.47 12.61
N LYS A 42 -1.16 5.92 13.69
CA LYS A 42 -2.47 6.59 13.63
C LYS A 42 -2.52 7.73 12.61
N SER A 43 -1.52 8.61 12.59
CA SER A 43 -1.46 9.75 11.65
C SER A 43 -1.40 9.32 10.19
N TYR A 44 -0.68 8.24 9.88
CA TYR A 44 -0.59 7.72 8.52
C TYR A 44 -1.90 7.06 8.08
N ILE A 45 -2.59 6.39 9.00
CA ILE A 45 -3.92 5.81 8.75
C ILE A 45 -4.94 6.93 8.51
N ALA A 46 -4.91 8.00 9.32
CA ALA A 46 -5.74 9.18 9.11
C ALA A 46 -5.53 9.78 7.70
N ASN A 47 -4.27 10.02 7.33
CA ASN A 47 -3.91 10.52 6.01
C ASN A 47 -4.40 9.60 4.88
N ALA A 48 -4.34 8.27 5.07
CA ALA A 48 -4.81 7.31 4.07
C ALA A 48 -6.34 7.32 3.90
N LEU A 49 -7.09 7.70 4.93
CA LEU A 49 -8.55 7.81 4.88
C LEU A 49 -8.99 9.16 4.27
N GLU A 50 -8.31 10.23 4.63
CA GLU A 50 -8.62 11.59 4.16
C GLU A 50 -8.22 11.81 2.70
N LEU A 51 -7.03 11.35 2.29
CA LEU A 51 -6.51 11.63 0.97
C LEU A 51 -7.18 10.73 -0.11
N PRO A 52 -7.38 11.25 -1.33
CA PRO A 52 -7.96 10.48 -2.44
C PRO A 52 -6.95 9.54 -3.12
N TYR A 53 -5.74 9.38 -2.58
CA TYR A 53 -4.68 8.61 -3.23
C TYR A 53 -4.88 7.10 -3.02
N SER A 54 -4.95 6.36 -4.12
CA SER A 54 -5.02 4.90 -4.10
C SER A 54 -3.64 4.27 -4.23
N ASN A 55 -3.38 3.23 -3.42
CA ASN A 55 -2.18 2.40 -3.53
C ASN A 55 -2.19 1.48 -4.76
N ALA A 56 -3.28 1.45 -5.54
CA ALA A 56 -3.46 0.52 -6.67
C ALA A 56 -2.32 0.57 -7.70
N LYS A 57 -1.80 1.77 -8.03
CA LYS A 57 -0.70 1.92 -8.99
C LYS A 57 0.61 1.32 -8.46
N LEU A 58 0.87 1.49 -7.16
CA LEU A 58 2.04 0.91 -6.50
C LEU A 58 1.93 -0.62 -6.42
N GLU A 59 0.76 -1.14 -6.06
CA GLU A 59 0.50 -2.59 -6.01
C GLU A 59 0.65 -3.25 -7.37
N ALA A 60 0.11 -2.63 -8.43
CA ALA A 60 0.29 -3.12 -9.80
C ALA A 60 1.78 -3.20 -10.20
N THR A 61 2.55 -2.18 -9.84
CA THR A 61 4.01 -2.14 -10.07
C THR A 61 4.74 -3.23 -9.28
N ASN A 62 4.42 -3.38 -7.99
CA ASN A 62 5.00 -4.40 -7.12
C ASN A 62 4.70 -5.81 -7.62
N LYS A 63 3.47 -6.07 -8.09
CA LYS A 63 3.09 -7.35 -8.69
C LYS A 63 3.91 -7.64 -9.93
N LEU A 64 4.05 -6.67 -10.85
CA LEU A 64 4.87 -6.83 -12.05
C LEU A 64 6.32 -7.18 -11.71
N ILE A 65 6.93 -6.47 -10.75
CA ILE A 65 8.30 -6.74 -10.29
C ILE A 65 8.43 -8.17 -9.73
N LYS A 66 7.46 -8.60 -8.91
CA LYS A 66 7.41 -9.96 -8.35
C LYS A 66 7.27 -11.01 -9.45
N ASP A 67 6.43 -10.76 -10.47
CA ASP A 67 6.21 -11.66 -11.59
C ASP A 67 7.48 -11.79 -12.46
N ILE A 68 8.17 -10.67 -12.76
CA ILE A 68 9.46 -10.65 -13.47
C ILE A 68 10.52 -11.45 -12.70
N LYS A 69 10.60 -11.26 -11.38
CA LYS A 69 11.54 -11.99 -10.52
C LYS A 69 11.25 -13.50 -10.55
N ARG A 70 9.97 -13.88 -10.48
CA ARG A 70 9.52 -15.28 -10.50
C ARG A 70 9.83 -15.95 -11.85
N GLN A 71 9.52 -15.29 -12.96
CA GLN A 71 9.73 -15.84 -14.31
C GLN A 71 11.22 -16.05 -14.63
N ALA A 72 12.09 -15.20 -14.09
CA ALA A 72 13.53 -15.34 -14.27
C ALA A 72 14.18 -16.35 -13.32
N PHE A 73 13.42 -16.97 -12.40
CA PHE A 73 13.94 -17.78 -11.29
C PHE A 73 14.97 -17.01 -10.43
N GLY A 74 14.79 -15.70 -10.32
CA GLY A 74 15.72 -14.79 -9.67
C GLY A 74 16.80 -14.23 -10.61
N PHE A 75 17.38 -13.10 -10.21
CA PHE A 75 18.47 -12.45 -10.93
C PHE A 75 19.74 -12.54 -10.10
N ARG A 76 20.82 -13.03 -10.70
CA ARG A 76 22.16 -13.01 -10.07
C ARG A 76 22.72 -11.59 -9.97
N ASN A 77 22.43 -10.75 -10.96
CA ASN A 77 22.90 -9.37 -11.03
C ASN A 77 21.73 -8.39 -10.88
N PHE A 78 21.79 -7.56 -9.84
CA PHE A 78 20.77 -6.56 -9.55
C PHE A 78 20.65 -5.47 -10.63
N LYS A 79 21.75 -5.11 -11.31
CA LYS A 79 21.73 -4.18 -12.44
C LYS A 79 20.85 -4.73 -13.57
N ASN A 80 21.01 -6.01 -13.90
CA ASN A 80 20.20 -6.66 -14.93
C ASN A 80 18.72 -6.76 -14.52
N PHE A 81 18.44 -6.97 -13.23
CA PHE A 81 17.08 -6.95 -12.70
C PHE A 81 16.43 -5.57 -12.86
N LYS A 82 17.14 -4.50 -12.45
CA LYS A 82 16.69 -3.11 -12.63
C LYS A 82 16.44 -2.80 -14.10
N THR A 83 17.38 -3.14 -14.99
CA THR A 83 17.23 -2.93 -16.43
C THR A 83 15.98 -3.64 -16.97
N LYS A 84 15.74 -4.90 -16.58
CA LYS A 84 14.54 -5.62 -17.02
C LYS A 84 13.25 -5.02 -16.47
N ILE A 85 13.23 -4.57 -15.22
CA ILE A 85 12.07 -3.86 -14.64
C ILE A 85 11.81 -2.57 -15.41
N LEU A 86 12.84 -1.76 -15.69
CA LEU A 86 12.70 -0.50 -16.43
C LEU A 86 12.18 -0.73 -17.85
N ILE A 87 12.69 -1.76 -18.54
CA ILE A 87 12.20 -2.16 -19.86
C ILE A 87 10.76 -2.69 -19.79
N ALA A 88 10.40 -3.49 -18.80
CA ALA A 88 9.04 -4.02 -18.67
C ALA A 88 8.02 -2.95 -18.26
N LEU A 89 8.46 -2.00 -17.44
CA LEU A 89 7.69 -0.81 -17.09
C LEU A 89 7.63 0.20 -18.24
N ASN A 90 8.35 -0.04 -19.36
CA ASN A 90 8.70 0.94 -20.40
C ASN A 90 7.74 2.12 -20.40
N ILE A 91 8.15 3.12 -19.63
CA ILE A 91 7.69 4.49 -19.79
C ILE A 91 8.01 4.76 -21.25
N LYS A 92 6.98 4.75 -22.11
CA LYS A 92 7.05 5.48 -23.37
C LYS A 92 7.53 6.87 -22.97
N ILE A 93 8.80 7.17 -23.22
CA ILE A 93 9.32 8.53 -23.16
C ILE A 93 8.46 9.45 -24.06
N GLU A 94 7.69 8.87 -25.00
CA GLU A 94 6.63 9.54 -25.77
C GLU A 94 5.37 10.01 -24.99
N ARG A 95 5.07 9.54 -23.77
CA ARG A 95 3.82 9.89 -23.07
C ARG A 95 3.97 10.92 -21.94
N THR A 96 5.19 11.17 -21.45
CA THR A 96 5.42 12.16 -20.38
C THR A 96 5.11 13.59 -20.86
N ASN A 97 5.32 13.89 -22.14
CA ASN A 97 4.97 15.20 -22.73
C ASN A 97 3.44 15.43 -22.86
N LEU A 98 2.61 14.38 -22.86
CA LEU A 98 1.15 14.51 -22.97
C LEU A 98 0.44 14.65 -21.63
N ILE A 99 1.04 14.17 -20.54
CA ILE A 99 0.46 14.26 -19.19
C ILE A 99 0.78 15.64 -18.57
N LEU A 100 1.93 16.23 -18.92
CA LEU A 100 2.26 17.61 -18.53
C LEU A 100 1.56 18.67 -19.39
N SER A 101 0.95 18.31 -20.52
CA SER A 101 0.17 19.24 -21.36
C SER A 101 -1.34 19.25 -21.05
N ARG A 102 -1.76 18.58 -19.97
CA ARG A 102 -3.18 18.45 -19.57
C ARG A 102 -3.44 18.88 -18.12
N CYS A 103 -2.50 19.58 -17.51
CA CYS A 103 -2.73 20.38 -16.30
C CYS A 103 -2.67 21.85 -16.68
#